data_AF-A0A539EPT7-F1
#
_entry.id   AF-A0A539EPT7-F1
#
_cell.length_a   1.000
_cell.length_b   1.000
_cell.length_c   1.000
_cell.angle_alpha   90.00
_cell.angle_beta   90.00
_cell.angle_gamma   90.00
#
_symmetry.space_group_name_H-M   'P 1'
#
loop_
_entity.id
_entity.type
_entity.pdbx_description
1 polymer ?
#
loop_
_entity_poly.entity_id
_entity_poly.type
_entity_poly.pdbx_seq_one_letter_code
_entity_poly.pdbx_strand_id
1 'polypeptide(L)'
;MTLLVVGEGASLQYVEGCLAPVAAGNPPRVLDVEIRAMKDSRVRVTTLENRTRDAVRSLKRVSVAEGAFVEWVDAALGPESAVAEPVVTLAGPGARAEVHRAVLSGGVGVVSQTVYSEQGTKVSRLAEATAVKGFLKRLPLEYAVEFDRQVELELEGASHGL
;
A
#
# COMPACT_ATOMS: atom_id res chain seq x y z
N MET A 1 -5.15 4.32 14.64
CA MET A 1 -3.68 4.16 14.69
C MET A 1 -3.39 2.72 15.06
N THR A 2 -2.67 2.02 14.19
CA THR A 2 -2.27 0.61 14.34
C THR A 2 -0.75 0.54 14.46
N LEU A 3 -0.24 -0.12 15.51
CA LEU A 3 1.19 -0.40 15.69
C LEU A 3 1.40 -1.91 15.65
N LEU A 4 2.23 -2.37 14.72
CA LEU A 4 2.62 -3.77 14.58
C LEU A 4 4.09 -3.92 14.93
N VAL A 5 4.40 -4.81 15.88
CA VAL A 5 5.77 -5.19 16.20
C VAL A 5 5.92 -6.67 15.90
N VAL A 6 6.77 -6.98 14.92
CA VAL A 6 6.99 -8.36 14.46
C VAL A 6 8.32 -8.82 15.02
N GLY A 7 8.25 -9.75 15.98
CA GLY A 7 9.40 -10.24 16.74
C GLY A 7 10.50 -10.86 15.87
N GLU A 8 11.67 -11.08 16.47
CA GLU A 8 12.82 -11.66 15.78
C GLU A 8 12.48 -13.02 15.15
N GLY A 9 12.86 -13.19 13.88
CA GLY A 9 12.57 -14.38 13.08
C GLY A 9 11.08 -14.65 12.80
N ALA A 10 10.17 -13.81 13.29
CA ALA A 10 8.73 -14.02 13.14
C ALA A 10 8.23 -13.57 11.76
N SER A 11 7.07 -14.09 11.37
CA SER A 11 6.38 -13.69 10.14
C SER A 11 4.99 -13.13 10.42
N LEU A 12 4.61 -12.06 9.71
CA LEU A 12 3.27 -11.47 9.76
C LEU A 12 2.74 -11.22 8.35
N GLN A 13 1.48 -11.57 8.13
CA GLN A 13 0.68 -11.05 7.03
C GLN A 13 -0.45 -10.19 7.62
N TYR A 14 -0.41 -8.89 7.32
CA TYR A 14 -1.42 -7.92 7.75
C TYR A 14 -2.14 -7.39 6.51
N VAL A 15 -3.46 -7.41 6.56
CA VAL A 15 -4.32 -6.90 5.49
C VAL A 15 -5.28 -5.87 6.07
N GLU A 16 -5.34 -4.72 5.43
CA GLU A 16 -6.21 -3.61 5.81
C GLU A 16 -6.99 -3.11 4.60
N GLY A 17 -8.31 -3.09 4.72
CA GLY A 17 -9.21 -2.60 3.68
C GLY A 17 -10.09 -1.48 4.22
N CYS A 18 -9.98 -0.29 3.64
CA CYS A 18 -10.93 0.80 3.85
C CYS A 18 -11.69 1.05 2.55
N LEU A 19 -12.75 0.28 2.36
CA LEU A 19 -13.49 0.14 1.10
C LEU A 19 -14.92 0.68 1.18
N ALA A 20 -15.24 1.48 2.20
CA ALA A 20 -16.60 1.99 2.40
C ALA A 20 -17.04 2.91 1.24
N PRO A 21 -18.29 2.78 0.75
CA PRO A 21 -18.82 3.64 -0.31
C PRO A 21 -18.78 5.12 0.06
N VAL A 22 -18.52 5.95 -0.94
CA VAL A 22 -18.49 7.40 -0.82
C VAL A 22 -19.92 7.91 -0.70
N ALA A 23 -20.37 8.21 0.51
CA ALA A 23 -21.60 8.95 0.75
C ALA A 23 -21.24 10.41 1.09
N ALA A 24 -22.02 11.36 0.57
CA ALA A 24 -21.89 12.77 0.92
C ALA A 24 -22.02 12.96 2.45
N GLY A 25 -21.06 13.64 3.07
CA GLY A 25 -21.05 13.90 4.52
C GLY A 25 -20.29 12.88 5.36
N ASN A 26 -19.50 11.97 4.77
CA ASN A 26 -18.62 11.11 5.54
C ASN A 26 -17.53 11.93 6.27
N PRO A 27 -17.28 11.66 7.56
CA PRO A 27 -16.21 12.32 8.29
C PRO A 27 -14.83 11.91 7.72
N PRO A 28 -13.82 12.80 7.83
CA PRO A 28 -12.48 12.50 7.34
C PRO A 28 -11.91 11.26 8.03
N ARG A 29 -11.42 10.31 7.22
CA ARG A 29 -10.82 9.07 7.71
C ARG A 29 -9.31 9.24 7.83
N VAL A 30 -8.78 8.87 8.99
CA VAL A 30 -7.34 8.83 9.27
C VAL A 30 -6.91 7.37 9.40
N LEU A 31 -5.92 6.99 8.61
CA LEU A 31 -5.33 5.66 8.64
C LEU A 31 -3.84 5.80 8.92
N ASP A 32 -3.43 5.43 10.13
CA ASP A 32 -2.03 5.49 10.55
C ASP A 32 -1.57 4.07 10.90
N VAL A 33 -0.58 3.58 10.15
CA VAL A 33 0.02 2.26 10.32
C VAL A 33 1.52 2.43 10.57
N GLU A 34 1.98 2.00 11.74
CA GLU A 34 3.40 1.89 12.06
C GLU A 34 3.79 0.43 12.23
N ILE A 35 4.87 0.02 11.59
CA ILE A 35 5.39 -1.35 11.63
C ILE A 35 6.85 -1.34 12.06
N ARG A 36 7.19 -2.22 12.98
CA ARG A 36 8.57 -2.53 13.37
C ARG A 36 8.86 -3.99 13.05
N ALA A 37 9.59 -4.21 11.97
CA ALA A 37 10.09 -5.51 11.58
C ALA A 37 11.43 -5.75 12.27
N MET A 38 11.45 -6.61 13.28
CA MET A 38 12.65 -6.93 14.05
C MET A 38 13.57 -7.87 13.27
N LYS A 39 14.74 -8.17 13.82
CA LYS A 39 15.80 -8.93 13.14
C LYS A 39 15.26 -10.20 12.48
N ASP A 40 15.67 -10.44 11.23
CA ASP A 40 15.32 -11.62 10.43
C ASP A 40 13.80 -11.89 10.26
N SER A 41 12.94 -10.92 10.60
CA SER A 41 11.49 -11.05 10.46
C SER A 41 11.02 -10.88 9.01
N ARG A 42 9.84 -11.44 8.70
CA ARG A 42 9.19 -11.30 7.38
C ARG A 42 7.80 -10.71 7.51
N VAL A 43 7.57 -9.55 6.91
CA VAL A 43 6.28 -8.86 6.98
C VAL A 43 5.71 -8.67 5.59
N ARG A 44 4.48 -9.12 5.37
CA ARG A 44 3.69 -8.74 4.20
C ARG A 44 2.53 -7.86 4.65
N VAL A 45 2.46 -6.68 4.08
CA VAL A 45 1.37 -5.73 4.29
C VAL A 45 0.59 -5.63 3.00
N THR A 46 -0.73 -5.69 3.09
CA THR A 46 -1.61 -5.43 1.96
C THR A 46 -2.64 -4.39 2.36
N THR A 47 -2.61 -3.23 1.72
CA THR A 47 -3.54 -2.12 1.95
C THR A 47 -4.41 -1.93 0.72
N LEU A 48 -5.73 -1.85 0.92
CA LEU A 48 -6.69 -1.48 -0.10
C LEU A 48 -7.51 -0.28 0.38
N GLU A 49 -7.42 0.83 -0.32
CA GLU A 49 -7.99 2.10 0.15
C GLU A 49 -8.85 2.76 -0.94
N ASN A 50 -10.11 3.03 -0.62
CA ASN A 50 -10.89 4.01 -1.35
C ASN A 50 -10.63 5.40 -0.75
N ARG A 51 -9.92 6.25 -1.50
CA ARG A 51 -9.49 7.60 -1.13
C ARG A 51 -10.36 8.63 -1.86
N THR A 52 -11.43 9.03 -1.20
CA THR A 52 -12.18 10.23 -1.61
C THR A 52 -11.33 11.49 -1.48
N ARG A 53 -11.70 12.56 -2.20
CA ARG A 53 -11.11 13.90 -2.03
C ARG A 53 -11.08 14.39 -0.57
N ASP A 54 -11.94 13.86 0.29
CA ASP A 54 -12.09 14.25 1.70
C ASP A 54 -11.19 13.48 2.69
N ALA A 55 -10.29 12.61 2.22
CA ALA A 55 -9.43 11.82 3.10
C ALA A 55 -8.20 12.62 3.59
N VAL A 56 -8.36 13.27 4.75
CA VAL A 56 -7.45 14.34 5.25
C VAL A 56 -6.02 13.87 5.56
N ARG A 57 -5.78 12.60 5.93
CA ARG A 57 -4.41 12.13 6.27
C ARG A 57 -4.28 10.61 6.30
N SER A 58 -3.23 10.06 5.70
CA SER A 58 -2.79 8.68 5.92
C SER A 58 -1.29 8.69 6.18
N LEU A 59 -0.83 7.94 7.18
CA LEU A 59 0.58 7.89 7.57
C LEU A 59 1.02 6.44 7.74
N LYS A 60 1.80 5.98 6.77
CA LYS A 60 2.33 4.61 6.72
C LYS A 60 3.83 4.67 6.99
N ARG A 61 4.30 4.02 8.05
CA ARG A 61 5.73 3.93 8.40
C ARG A 61 6.14 2.50 8.67
N VAL A 62 7.33 2.13 8.22
CA VAL A 62 7.94 0.87 8.57
C VAL A 62 9.42 1.02 8.85
N SER A 63 9.88 0.49 9.99
CA SER A 63 11.30 0.25 10.25
C SER A 63 11.64 -1.21 10.01
N VAL A 64 12.74 -1.45 9.29
CA VAL A 64 13.21 -2.77 8.89
C VAL A 64 14.58 -3.00 9.49
N ALA A 65 14.66 -3.88 10.48
CA ALA A 65 15.92 -4.23 11.16
C ALA A 65 16.82 -5.13 10.29
N GLU A 66 17.99 -5.46 10.83
CA GLU A 66 18.96 -6.37 10.23
C GLU A 66 18.31 -7.66 9.73
N GLY A 67 18.62 -8.06 8.49
CA GLY A 67 18.12 -9.29 7.87
C GLY A 67 16.60 -9.37 7.66
N ALA A 68 15.83 -8.37 8.11
CA ALA A 68 14.39 -8.35 7.99
C ALA A 68 13.95 -7.98 6.57
N PHE A 69 12.80 -8.51 6.17
CA PHE A 69 12.18 -8.27 4.87
C PHE A 69 10.74 -7.80 5.02
N VAL A 70 10.41 -6.70 4.35
CA VAL A 70 9.04 -6.16 4.28
C VAL A 70 8.57 -6.06 2.84
N GLU A 71 7.44 -6.69 2.52
CA GLU A 71 6.71 -6.48 1.27
C GLU A 71 5.42 -5.72 1.57
N TRP A 72 5.25 -4.55 0.95
CA TRP A 72 4.05 -3.73 1.02
C TRP A 72 3.35 -3.77 -0.34
N VAL A 73 2.10 -4.21 -0.37
CA VAL A 73 1.24 -4.20 -1.56
C VAL A 73 0.10 -3.23 -1.31
N ASP A 74 0.05 -2.13 -2.04
CA ASP A 74 -0.86 -1.01 -1.79
C ASP A 74 -1.73 -0.76 -3.02
N ALA A 75 -3.05 -0.80 -2.86
CA ALA A 75 -3.99 -0.50 -3.92
C ALA A 75 -4.88 0.67 -3.46
N ALA A 76 -4.88 1.77 -4.20
CA ALA A 76 -5.66 2.95 -3.87
C ALA A 76 -6.56 3.36 -5.04
N LEU A 77 -7.81 3.71 -4.73
CA LEU A 77 -8.74 4.37 -5.65
C LEU A 77 -8.86 5.83 -5.24
N GLY A 78 -8.82 6.77 -6.18
CA GLY A 78 -8.85 8.20 -5.89
C GLY A 78 -7.63 8.96 -6.38
N PRO A 79 -7.63 10.31 -6.26
CA PRO A 79 -6.57 11.15 -6.83
C PRO A 79 -5.21 10.80 -6.24
N GLU A 80 -4.18 10.79 -7.09
CA GLU A 80 -2.79 10.47 -6.69
C GLU A 80 -2.31 11.32 -5.50
N SER A 81 -2.72 12.60 -5.44
CA SER A 81 -2.42 13.51 -4.34
C SER A 81 -3.00 13.09 -2.99
N ALA A 82 -4.01 12.21 -2.97
CA ALA A 82 -4.59 11.65 -1.77
C ALA A 82 -3.92 10.35 -1.34
N VAL A 83 -2.98 9.78 -2.10
CA VAL A 83 -2.34 8.50 -1.80
C VAL A 83 -1.05 8.73 -1.02
N ALA A 84 -1.00 8.29 0.24
CA ALA A 84 0.18 8.42 1.08
C ALA A 84 1.16 7.27 0.83
N GLU A 85 2.40 7.61 0.49
CA GLU A 85 3.46 6.62 0.36
C GLU A 85 3.92 6.10 1.72
N PRO A 86 4.18 4.78 1.87
CA PRO A 86 4.83 4.28 3.07
C PRO A 86 6.27 4.79 3.15
N VAL A 87 6.60 5.39 4.28
CA VAL A 87 7.97 5.75 4.63
C VAL A 87 8.67 4.51 5.16
N VAL A 88 9.64 4.03 4.40
CA VAL A 88 10.47 2.88 4.75
C VAL A 88 11.80 3.34 5.32
N THR A 89 12.14 2.90 6.52
CA THR A 89 13.46 3.08 7.15
C THR A 89 14.17 1.74 7.21
N LEU A 90 15.26 1.61 6.46
CA LEU A 90 16.12 0.43 6.49
C LEU A 90 17.18 0.64 7.56
N ALA A 91 17.01 -0.01 8.71
CA ALA A 91 17.70 0.28 9.97
C ALA A 91 18.81 -0.71 10.32
N GLY A 92 19.17 -1.63 9.41
CA GLY A 92 20.25 -2.59 9.65
C GLY A 92 20.82 -3.22 8.39
N PRO A 93 21.97 -3.91 8.48
CA PRO A 93 22.55 -4.65 7.37
C PRO A 93 21.59 -5.71 6.83
N GLY A 94 21.50 -5.84 5.49
CA GLY A 94 20.61 -6.81 4.85
C GLY A 94 19.12 -6.51 4.98
N ALA A 95 18.73 -5.39 5.61
CA ALA A 95 17.35 -4.92 5.64
C ALA A 95 16.85 -4.62 4.22
N ARG A 96 15.71 -5.20 3.85
CA ARG A 96 15.13 -5.04 2.51
C ARG A 96 13.63 -4.76 2.58
N ALA A 97 13.17 -3.88 1.70
CA ALA A 97 11.75 -3.65 1.50
C ALA A 97 11.36 -3.63 0.02
N GLU A 98 10.12 -4.00 -0.25
CA GLU A 98 9.49 -3.83 -1.55
C GLU A 98 8.12 -3.19 -1.36
N VAL A 99 7.83 -2.16 -2.16
CA VAL A 99 6.56 -1.45 -2.14
C VAL A 99 5.96 -1.55 -3.55
N HIS A 100 4.90 -2.33 -3.71
CA HIS A 100 4.16 -2.49 -4.95
C HIS A 100 2.88 -1.67 -4.82
N ARG A 101 2.66 -0.66 -5.67
CA ARG A 101 1.47 0.19 -5.59
C ARG A 101 0.67 0.20 -6.89
N ALA A 102 -0.66 0.19 -6.79
CA ALA A 102 -1.56 0.56 -7.87
C ALA A 102 -2.44 1.73 -7.42
N VAL A 103 -2.55 2.77 -8.26
CA VAL A 103 -3.44 3.91 -8.03
C VAL A 103 -4.39 4.06 -9.21
N LEU A 104 -5.69 4.13 -8.93
CA LEU A 104 -6.73 4.41 -9.93
C LEU A 104 -7.27 5.83 -9.75
N SER A 105 -7.02 6.71 -10.71
CA SER A 105 -7.50 8.10 -10.71
C SER A 105 -7.86 8.54 -12.12
N GLY A 106 -9.13 8.36 -12.54
CA GLY A 106 -9.57 8.71 -13.91
C GLY A 106 -8.82 7.96 -15.03
N GLY A 107 -8.12 6.89 -14.67
CA GLY A 107 -7.17 6.11 -15.46
C GLY A 107 -6.31 5.23 -14.52
N VAL A 108 -5.68 4.18 -15.03
CA VAL A 108 -4.87 3.26 -14.21
C VAL A 108 -3.37 3.56 -14.28
N GLY A 109 -2.72 3.80 -13.14
CA GLY A 109 -1.26 3.76 -13.00
C GLY A 109 -0.83 2.69 -11.97
N VAL A 110 0.06 1.77 -12.36
CA VAL A 110 0.74 0.88 -11.40
C VAL A 110 2.18 1.35 -11.23
N VAL A 111 2.58 1.64 -10.01
CA VAL A 111 3.94 2.04 -9.64
C VAL A 111 4.51 0.97 -8.72
N SER A 112 5.50 0.23 -9.20
CA SER A 112 6.27 -0.69 -8.37
C SER A 112 7.57 -0.01 -7.93
N GLN A 113 7.81 0.08 -6.63
CA GLN A 113 9.00 0.66 -6.02
C GLN A 113 9.69 -0.35 -5.11
N THR A 114 10.86 -0.84 -5.52
CA THR A 114 11.71 -1.65 -4.63
C THR A 114 12.64 -0.72 -3.85
N VAL A 115 12.74 -0.92 -2.52
CA VAL A 115 13.62 -0.14 -1.63
C VAL A 115 14.53 -1.08 -0.84
N TYR A 116 15.80 -1.16 -1.22
CA TYR A 116 16.78 -2.00 -0.52
C TYR A 116 17.95 -1.16 0.01
N SER A 117 18.61 -1.69 1.04
CA SER A 117 19.80 -1.10 1.66
C SER A 117 20.95 -2.05 1.41
N GLU A 118 21.88 -1.62 0.58
CA GLU A 118 23.24 -2.16 0.58
C GLU A 118 24.13 -1.05 1.14
N GLN A 119 24.75 -1.32 2.30
CA GLN A 119 25.72 -0.42 2.93
C GLN A 119 25.21 1.01 3.25
N GLY A 120 23.91 1.17 3.51
CA GLY A 120 23.31 2.46 3.89
C GLY A 120 22.84 3.34 2.73
N THR A 121 22.90 2.86 1.48
CA THR A 121 22.35 3.58 0.33
C THR A 121 20.90 3.17 0.07
N LYS A 122 19.96 4.12 0.13
CA LYS A 122 18.56 3.92 -0.30
C LYS A 122 18.53 3.86 -1.83
N VAL A 123 18.28 2.68 -2.39
CA VAL A 123 18.01 2.56 -3.83
C VAL A 123 16.51 2.44 -4.05
N SER A 124 15.90 3.44 -4.69
CA SER A 124 14.51 3.39 -5.16
C SER A 124 14.50 3.18 -6.67
N ARG A 125 13.93 2.06 -7.13
CA ARG A 125 13.68 1.83 -8.55
C ARG A 125 12.18 1.95 -8.80
N LEU A 126 11.77 3.01 -9.51
CA LEU A 126 10.40 3.17 -9.99
C LEU A 126 10.26 2.35 -11.27
N ALA A 127 9.33 1.40 -11.27
CA ALA A 127 8.83 0.76 -12.48
C ALA A 127 7.37 1.17 -12.64
N GLU A 128 7.11 2.10 -13.57
CA GLU A 128 5.76 2.41 -14.03
C GLU A 128 5.32 1.29 -14.98
N ALA A 129 4.27 0.59 -14.60
CA ALA A 129 3.64 -0.41 -15.45
C ALA A 129 2.17 -0.04 -15.62
N THR A 130 1.66 -0.13 -16.84
CA THR A 130 0.21 0.02 -17.13
C THR A 130 -0.57 -1.27 -16.81
N ALA A 131 0.07 -2.29 -16.21
CA ALA A 131 -0.44 -3.66 -16.18
C ALA A 131 -1.11 -4.06 -14.85
N VAL A 132 -2.38 -3.68 -14.68
CA VAL A 132 -3.25 -4.07 -13.54
C VAL A 132 -3.29 -5.57 -13.30
N LYS A 133 -3.39 -6.39 -14.37
CA LYS A 133 -3.47 -7.85 -14.26
C LYS A 133 -2.27 -8.49 -13.56
N GLY A 134 -1.08 -7.89 -13.69
CA GLY A 134 0.11 -8.37 -12.98
C GLY A 134 0.09 -8.02 -11.50
N PHE A 135 -0.47 -6.86 -11.17
CA PHE A 135 -0.64 -6.39 -9.80
C PHE A 135 -1.71 -7.17 -9.03
N LEU A 136 -2.87 -7.46 -9.65
CA LEU A 136 -3.95 -8.24 -9.01
C LEU A 136 -3.49 -9.61 -8.50
N LYS A 137 -2.52 -10.25 -9.18
CA LYS A 137 -1.91 -11.52 -8.74
C LYS A 137 -1.14 -11.42 -7.42
N ARG A 138 -0.84 -10.20 -6.95
CA ARG A 138 -0.17 -9.94 -5.66
C ARG A 138 -1.16 -9.68 -4.53
N LEU A 139 -2.44 -9.48 -4.83
CA LEU A 139 -3.49 -9.37 -3.83
C LEU A 139 -3.98 -10.77 -3.44
N PRO A 140 -4.37 -11.00 -2.18
CA PRO A 140 -5.13 -12.21 -1.84
C PRO A 140 -6.46 -12.22 -2.62
N LEU A 141 -6.94 -13.41 -3.00
CA LEU A 141 -8.02 -13.58 -3.98
C LEU A 141 -9.29 -12.82 -3.59
N GLU A 142 -9.71 -12.92 -2.33
CA GLU A 142 -10.90 -12.22 -1.84
C GLU A 142 -10.80 -10.70 -1.97
N TYR A 143 -9.59 -10.13 -1.83
CA TYR A 143 -9.35 -8.70 -1.98
C TYR A 143 -9.16 -8.28 -3.44
N ALA A 144 -8.63 -9.17 -4.28
CA ALA A 144 -8.56 -8.94 -5.71
C ALA A 144 -9.96 -8.80 -6.31
N VAL A 145 -10.90 -9.66 -5.90
CA VAL A 145 -12.31 -9.61 -6.35
C VAL A 145 -12.98 -8.33 -5.87
N GLU A 146 -12.79 -7.94 -4.61
CA GLU A 146 -13.40 -6.72 -4.09
C GLU A 146 -12.80 -5.46 -4.73
N PHE A 147 -11.49 -5.44 -4.98
CA PHE A 147 -10.84 -4.35 -5.69
C PHE A 147 -11.36 -4.21 -7.13
N ASP A 148 -11.55 -5.32 -7.84
CA ASP A 148 -12.08 -5.33 -9.21
C ASP A 148 -13.51 -4.76 -9.25
N ARG A 149 -14.37 -5.15 -8.30
CA ARG A 149 -15.72 -4.58 -8.16
C ARG A 149 -15.71 -3.07 -7.92
N GLN A 150 -14.76 -2.56 -7.14
CA GLN A 150 -14.67 -1.12 -6.91
C GLN A 150 -14.13 -0.36 -8.11
N VAL A 151 -13.20 -0.95 -8.86
CA VAL A 151 -12.75 -0.40 -10.14
C VAL A 151 -13.94 -0.26 -11.10
N GLU A 152 -14.80 -1.29 -11.20
CA GLU A 152 -16.03 -1.23 -12.00
C GLU A 152 -16.96 -0.09 -11.57
N LEU A 153 -17.22 0.04 -10.27
CA LEU A 153 -18.08 1.11 -9.72
C LEU A 153 -17.54 2.52 -10.01
N GLU A 154 -16.23 2.74 -9.88
CA GLU A 154 -15.59 4.03 -10.20
C GLU A 154 -15.68 4.34 -11.70
N LEU A 155 -15.51 3.34 -12.57
CA LEU A 155 -15.62 3.50 -14.02
C LEU A 155 -17.07 3.74 -14.48
N GLU A 156 -18.06 3.08 -13.86
CA GLU A 156 -19.48 3.30 -14.11
C GLU A 156 -19.93 4.71 -13.66
N GLY A 157 -19.43 5.18 -12.52
CA GLY A 157 -19.69 6.54 -12.02
C GLY A 157 -19.11 7.64 -12.92
N ALA A 158 -17.99 7.40 -13.60
CA ALA A 158 -17.39 8.34 -14.54
C ALA A 158 -18.21 8.54 -15.83
N SER A 159 -19.09 7.59 -16.17
CA SER A 159 -19.90 7.61 -17.40
C SER A 159 -21.20 8.42 -17.30
N HIS A 160 -21.60 8.85 -16.10
CA HIS A 160 -22.83 9.63 -15.86
C HIS A 160 -22.59 11.13 -15.65
N GLY A 161 -21.38 11.62 -15.97
CA GLY A 161 -20.94 13.01 -15.76
C GLY A 161 -20.60 13.81 -17.02
N LEU A 162 -21.13 13.43 -18.18
CA LEU A 162 -21.03 14.19 -19.45
C LEU A 162 -22.40 14.63 -19.95
#